data_AF-A0A2R4P098-F1
#
_entry.id   AF-A0A2R4P098-F1
#
_cell.length_a   1.000
_cell.length_b   1.000
_cell.length_c   1.000
_cell.angle_alpha   90.00
_cell.angle_beta   90.00
_cell.angle_gamma   90.00
#
_symmetry.space_group_name_H-M   'P 1'
#
loop_
_entity.id
_entity.type
_entity.pdbx_description
1 polymer ?
#
loop_
_entity_poly.entity_id
_entity_poly.type
_entity_poly.pdbx_seq_one_letter_code
_entity_poly.pdbx_strand_id
1 'polypeptide(L)'
;MKKIVFLALILSLASGFDIDDYDRGNEARNAGDYATAYEIFYDGCEQKDVLSCEALGDMFVNEEINEQMDSDLKKHSNIELGVSYFMKSCDLGYQNACDDVMSLRDDLNITLPSGVYENAKARYDELFEEFKEQEANKTMENLEEQKAKK
;
A
#
# COMPACT_ATOMS: atom_id res chain seq x y z
N MET A 1 15.55 48.63 15.87
CA MET A 1 14.65 48.72 14.70
C MET A 1 14.94 47.56 13.76
N LYS A 2 13.92 46.72 13.56
CA LYS A 2 13.68 45.70 12.52
C LYS A 2 14.82 45.46 11.50
N LYS A 3 15.42 44.27 11.56
CA LYS A 3 15.53 43.40 10.39
C LYS A 3 15.10 42.01 10.84
N ILE A 4 13.86 41.71 10.51
CA ILE A 4 13.20 40.47 10.86
C ILE A 4 13.86 39.38 10.02
N VAL A 5 14.68 38.56 10.66
CA VAL A 5 15.06 37.26 10.11
C VAL A 5 13.84 36.37 10.34
N PHE A 6 12.87 36.45 9.44
CA PHE A 6 11.87 35.39 9.31
C PHE A 6 12.61 34.18 8.72
N LEU A 7 13.36 33.48 9.57
CA LEU A 7 13.52 32.04 9.46
C LEU A 7 12.10 31.49 9.56
N ALA A 8 11.39 31.47 8.43
CA ALA A 8 10.30 30.54 8.24
C ALA A 8 10.95 29.16 8.35
N LEU A 9 11.02 28.65 9.59
CA LEU A 9 10.78 27.24 9.84
C LEU A 9 9.52 26.93 9.03
N ILE A 10 9.72 26.43 7.82
CA ILE A 10 8.71 25.66 7.13
C ILE A 10 8.55 24.46 8.04
N LEU A 11 7.62 24.61 8.97
CA LEU A 11 7.02 23.55 9.74
C LEU A 11 6.20 22.75 8.71
N SER A 12 6.87 22.10 7.76
CA SER A 12 6.31 20.96 7.08
C SER A 12 6.26 19.87 8.15
N LEU A 13 5.26 19.96 9.01
CA LEU A 13 4.72 18.79 9.67
C LEU A 13 4.25 17.91 8.51
N ALA A 14 5.16 17.09 8.01
CA ALA A 14 4.77 15.76 7.60
C ALA A 14 4.26 15.12 8.89
N SER A 15 2.99 15.36 9.21
CA SER A 15 2.21 14.39 9.95
C SER A 15 2.20 13.18 9.04
N GLY A 16 3.19 12.31 9.23
CA GLY A 16 3.25 11.05 8.53
C GLY A 16 1.96 10.30 8.84
N PHE A 17 1.41 9.67 7.82
CA PHE A 17 0.40 8.66 8.03
C PHE A 17 0.93 7.61 9.00
N ASP A 18 0.31 7.51 10.17
CA ASP A 18 0.70 6.58 11.23
C ASP A 18 -0.26 5.37 11.27
N ILE A 19 0.10 4.33 12.03
CA ILE A 19 -0.72 3.12 12.18
C ILE A 19 -2.14 3.47 12.68
N ASP A 20 -2.26 4.48 13.53
CA ASP A 20 -3.55 4.95 14.07
C ASP A 20 -4.50 5.45 12.95
N ASP A 21 -3.96 6.04 11.88
CA ASP A 21 -4.76 6.50 10.74
C ASP A 21 -5.28 5.31 9.93
N TYR A 22 -4.44 4.29 9.70
CA TYR A 22 -4.85 3.05 9.04
C TYR A 22 -5.97 2.34 9.80
N ASP A 23 -5.83 2.20 11.11
CA ASP A 23 -6.85 1.58 11.97
C ASP A 23 -8.18 2.35 11.90
N ARG A 24 -8.12 3.69 11.92
CA ARG A 24 -9.32 4.53 11.75
C ARG A 24 -9.99 4.33 10.39
N GLY A 25 -9.22 4.14 9.32
CA GLY A 25 -9.76 3.79 8.00
C GLY A 25 -10.53 2.46 8.04
N ASN A 26 -9.97 1.45 8.71
CA ASN A 26 -10.63 0.16 8.90
C ASN A 26 -11.89 0.25 9.75
N GLU A 27 -11.87 1.04 10.82
CA GLU A 27 -13.06 1.29 11.65
C GLU A 27 -14.18 1.94 10.84
N ALA A 28 -13.88 2.95 10.03
CA ALA A 28 -14.85 3.59 9.15
C ALA A 28 -15.43 2.60 8.13
N ARG A 29 -14.57 1.81 7.47
CA ARG A 29 -14.97 0.78 6.50
C ARG A 29 -15.89 -0.26 7.13
N ASN A 30 -15.52 -0.78 8.31
CA ASN A 30 -16.32 -1.75 9.06
C ASN A 30 -17.68 -1.19 9.52
N ALA A 31 -17.77 0.11 9.76
CA ALA A 31 -19.01 0.81 10.08
C ALA A 31 -19.88 1.11 8.84
N GLY A 32 -19.41 0.81 7.63
CA GLY A 32 -20.06 1.13 6.36
C GLY A 32 -19.92 2.60 5.94
N ASP A 33 -19.04 3.36 6.60
CA ASP A 33 -18.69 4.74 6.20
C ASP A 33 -17.57 4.71 5.15
N TYR A 34 -17.90 4.21 3.96
CA TYR A 34 -16.94 4.01 2.88
C TYR A 34 -16.34 5.32 2.36
N ALA A 35 -17.06 6.44 2.45
CA ALA A 35 -16.55 7.75 2.06
C ALA A 35 -15.37 8.16 2.95
N THR A 36 -15.53 8.07 4.27
CA THR A 36 -14.45 8.36 5.22
C THR A 36 -13.30 7.37 5.09
N ALA A 37 -13.58 6.08 4.93
CA ALA A 37 -12.54 5.06 4.73
C ALA A 37 -11.71 5.33 3.48
N TYR A 38 -12.37 5.64 2.36
CA TYR A 38 -11.71 5.96 1.09
C TYR A 38 -10.78 7.17 1.25
N GLU A 39 -11.24 8.26 1.86
CA GLU A 39 -10.40 9.45 2.06
C GLU A 39 -9.13 9.12 2.86
N ILE A 40 -9.27 8.37 3.96
CA ILE A 40 -8.14 7.98 4.82
C ILE A 40 -7.15 7.10 4.06
N PHE A 41 -7.63 6.02 3.42
CA PHE A 41 -6.74 5.11 2.71
C PHE A 41 -6.14 5.74 1.46
N TYR A 42 -6.85 6.65 0.78
CA TYR A 42 -6.31 7.44 -0.33
C TYR A 42 -5.13 8.28 0.14
N ASP A 43 -5.29 9.05 1.21
CA ASP A 43 -4.22 9.87 1.78
C ASP A 43 -3.04 9.03 2.28
N GLY A 44 -3.30 7.86 2.88
CA GLY A 44 -2.26 6.90 3.28
C GLY A 44 -1.50 6.33 2.08
N CYS A 45 -2.21 5.91 1.04
CA CYS A 45 -1.61 5.38 -0.17
C CYS A 45 -0.80 6.42 -0.95
N GLU A 46 -1.24 7.69 -0.99
CA GLU A 46 -0.45 8.80 -1.54
C GLU A 46 0.82 9.07 -0.73
N GLN A 47 0.80 8.78 0.57
CA GLN A 47 1.97 8.79 1.44
C GLN A 47 2.79 7.49 1.39
N LYS A 48 2.48 6.58 0.46
CA LYS A 48 3.15 5.29 0.24
C LYS A 48 2.98 4.29 1.38
N ASP A 49 1.94 4.42 2.18
CA ASP A 49 1.55 3.36 3.10
C ASP A 49 1.01 2.16 2.31
N VAL A 50 1.67 1.02 2.46
CA VAL A 50 1.40 -0.16 1.64
C VAL A 50 0.04 -0.78 1.96
N LEU A 51 -0.35 -0.76 3.23
CA LEU A 51 -1.61 -1.33 3.68
C LEU A 51 -2.80 -0.48 3.20
N SER A 52 -2.66 0.84 3.22
CA SER A 52 -3.69 1.75 2.68
C SER A 52 -3.89 1.58 1.18
N CYS A 53 -2.81 1.37 0.41
CA CYS A 53 -2.95 1.05 -1.00
C CYS A 53 -3.65 -0.30 -1.23
N GLU A 54 -3.34 -1.33 -0.44
CA GLU A 54 -4.01 -2.63 -0.54
C GLU A 54 -5.50 -2.53 -0.14
N ALA A 55 -5.82 -1.81 0.94
CA ALA A 55 -7.19 -1.57 1.38
C ALA A 55 -8.04 -0.85 0.32
N LEU A 56 -7.48 0.11 -0.43
CA LEU A 56 -8.19 0.70 -1.57
C LEU A 56 -8.44 -0.32 -2.68
N GLY A 57 -7.46 -1.19 -2.95
CA GLY A 57 -7.59 -2.29 -3.88
C GLY A 57 -8.82 -3.15 -3.57
N ASP A 58 -8.92 -3.56 -2.31
CA ASP A 58 -10.06 -4.31 -1.77
C ASP A 58 -11.38 -3.55 -1.89
N MET A 59 -11.40 -2.28 -1.49
CA MET A 59 -12.62 -1.45 -1.51
C MET A 59 -13.17 -1.30 -2.93
N PHE A 60 -12.28 -1.13 -3.92
CA PHE A 60 -12.68 -1.09 -5.33
C PHE A 60 -13.23 -2.45 -5.78
N VAL A 61 -12.51 -3.56 -5.52
CA VAL A 61 -12.96 -4.91 -5.93
C VAL A 61 -14.31 -5.28 -5.31
N ASN A 62 -14.55 -4.87 -4.08
CA ASN A 62 -15.81 -5.10 -3.37
C ASN A 62 -16.93 -4.11 -3.76
N GLU A 63 -16.70 -3.21 -4.72
CA GLU A 63 -17.64 -2.17 -5.16
C GLU A 63 -18.12 -1.25 -4.01
N GLU A 64 -17.27 -1.03 -3.01
CA GLU A 64 -17.55 -0.15 -1.87
C GLU A 64 -17.37 1.34 -2.23
N ILE A 65 -16.67 1.61 -3.34
CA ILE A 65 -16.41 2.94 -3.89
C ILE A 65 -17.34 3.20 -5.07
N ASN A 66 -17.84 4.44 -5.19
CA ASN A 66 -18.71 4.86 -6.28
C ASN A 66 -18.20 6.14 -6.96
N GLU A 67 -18.80 6.49 -8.11
CA GLU A 67 -18.38 7.64 -8.94
C GLU A 67 -18.40 9.01 -8.25
N GLN A 68 -19.10 9.16 -7.12
CA GLN A 68 -19.10 10.41 -6.35
C GLN A 68 -17.86 10.52 -5.47
N MET A 69 -17.34 9.38 -5.01
CA MET A 69 -16.11 9.28 -4.22
C MET A 69 -14.88 9.35 -5.13
N ASP A 70 -14.87 8.57 -6.22
CA ASP A 70 -13.78 8.55 -7.19
C ASP A 70 -14.30 8.72 -8.61
N SER A 71 -13.92 9.84 -9.24
CA SER A 71 -14.37 10.16 -10.59
C SER A 71 -13.73 9.31 -11.68
N ASP A 72 -12.65 8.58 -11.39
CA ASP A 72 -11.99 7.70 -12.35
C ASP A 72 -12.85 6.48 -12.69
N LEU A 73 -13.84 6.15 -11.85
CA LEU A 73 -14.87 5.16 -12.16
C LEU A 73 -15.73 5.52 -13.38
N LYS A 74 -15.68 6.77 -13.86
CA LYS A 74 -16.32 7.17 -15.13
C LYS A 74 -15.59 6.65 -16.37
N LYS A 75 -14.34 6.18 -16.20
CA LYS A 75 -13.45 5.74 -17.28
C LYS A 75 -12.93 4.32 -17.07
N HIS A 76 -12.88 3.87 -15.83
CA HIS A 76 -12.32 2.59 -15.41
C HIS A 76 -13.35 1.82 -14.59
N SER A 77 -13.31 0.51 -14.70
CA SER A 77 -14.08 -0.36 -13.82
C SER A 77 -13.49 -0.39 -12.41
N ASN A 78 -14.31 -0.76 -11.43
CA ASN A 78 -13.89 -1.10 -10.07
C ASN A 78 -12.71 -2.08 -10.07
N ILE A 79 -12.79 -3.16 -10.85
CA ILE A 79 -11.72 -4.16 -10.93
C ILE A 79 -10.40 -3.56 -11.46
N GLU A 80 -10.45 -2.72 -12.50
CA GLU A 80 -9.23 -2.09 -13.05
C GLU A 80 -8.55 -1.17 -12.03
N LEU A 81 -9.33 -0.37 -11.29
CA LEU A 81 -8.81 0.49 -10.25
C LEU A 81 -8.29 -0.33 -9.06
N GLY A 82 -9.01 -1.36 -8.65
CA GLY A 82 -8.59 -2.27 -7.58
C GLY A 82 -7.24 -2.92 -7.86
N VAL A 83 -7.08 -3.48 -9.06
CA VAL A 83 -5.79 -4.04 -9.53
C VAL A 83 -4.70 -2.97 -9.56
N SER A 84 -5.00 -1.74 -9.97
CA SER A 84 -4.01 -0.65 -9.96
C SER A 84 -3.51 -0.33 -8.55
N TYR A 85 -4.39 -0.35 -7.55
CA TYR A 85 -4.04 -0.09 -6.16
C TYR A 85 -3.28 -1.26 -5.52
N PHE A 86 -3.67 -2.51 -5.79
CA PHE A 86 -2.89 -3.68 -5.39
C PHE A 86 -1.49 -3.66 -6.00
N MET A 87 -1.36 -3.35 -7.30
CA MET A 87 -0.05 -3.21 -7.96
C MET A 87 0.79 -2.10 -7.32
N LYS A 88 0.19 -0.97 -6.94
CA LYS A 88 0.91 0.11 -6.23
C LYS A 88 1.46 -0.37 -4.88
N SER A 89 0.67 -1.13 -4.11
CA SER A 89 1.12 -1.73 -2.85
C SER A 89 2.23 -2.79 -3.05
N CYS A 90 2.06 -3.65 -4.06
CA CYS A 90 3.05 -4.64 -4.49
C CYS A 90 4.40 -3.99 -4.86
N ASP A 91 4.36 -2.93 -5.67
CA ASP A 91 5.56 -2.18 -6.09
C ASP A 91 6.26 -1.50 -4.90
N LEU A 92 5.50 -1.08 -3.88
CA LEU A 92 6.03 -0.55 -2.62
C LEU A 92 6.60 -1.64 -1.69
N GLY A 93 6.44 -2.91 -2.04
CA GLY A 93 7.09 -4.05 -1.39
C GLY A 93 6.20 -4.87 -0.47
N TYR A 94 4.87 -4.69 -0.53
CA TYR A 94 3.96 -5.55 0.21
C TYR A 94 3.62 -6.80 -0.60
N GLN A 95 4.28 -7.91 -0.23
CA GLN A 95 4.21 -9.17 -0.97
C GLN A 95 2.78 -9.72 -1.11
N ASN A 96 1.92 -9.53 -0.10
CA ASN A 96 0.53 -10.00 -0.15
C ASN A 96 -0.26 -9.29 -1.26
N ALA A 97 -0.07 -8.00 -1.48
CA ALA A 97 -0.74 -7.29 -2.56
C ALA A 97 -0.33 -7.78 -3.96
N CYS A 98 0.88 -8.31 -4.11
CA CYS A 98 1.26 -8.99 -5.35
C CYS A 98 0.46 -10.29 -5.54
N ASP A 99 0.24 -11.03 -4.46
CA ASP A 99 -0.60 -12.25 -4.45
C ASP A 99 -2.06 -11.93 -4.73
N ASP A 100 -2.59 -10.83 -4.22
CA ASP A 100 -3.97 -10.38 -4.47
C ASP A 100 -4.22 -10.14 -5.97
N VAL A 101 -3.27 -9.52 -6.69
CA VAL A 101 -3.37 -9.36 -8.16
C VAL A 101 -3.42 -10.71 -8.87
N MET A 102 -2.58 -11.65 -8.45
CA MET A 102 -2.49 -12.98 -9.07
C MET A 102 -3.76 -13.80 -8.80
N SER A 103 -4.25 -13.77 -7.56
CA SER A 103 -5.45 -14.48 -7.09
C SER A 103 -6.72 -13.89 -7.70
N LEU A 104 -6.86 -12.56 -7.75
CA LEU A 104 -8.03 -11.91 -8.34
C LEU A 104 -8.27 -12.33 -9.79
N ARG A 105 -7.19 -12.44 -10.58
CA ARG A 105 -7.25 -12.93 -11.96
C ARG A 105 -7.78 -14.36 -12.04
N ASP A 106 -7.28 -15.24 -11.19
CA ASP A 106 -7.62 -16.66 -11.20
C ASP A 106 -9.05 -16.90 -10.66
N ASP A 107 -9.43 -16.21 -9.58
CA ASP A 107 -10.73 -16.34 -8.91
C ASP A 107 -11.87 -15.77 -9.76
N LEU A 108 -11.67 -14.60 -10.35
CA LEU A 108 -12.69 -13.97 -11.20
C LEU A 108 -12.62 -14.40 -12.67
N ASN A 109 -11.60 -15.18 -13.05
CA ASN A 109 -11.34 -15.60 -14.43
C ASN A 109 -11.39 -14.39 -15.41
N ILE A 110 -10.70 -13.31 -15.03
CA ILE A 110 -10.64 -12.04 -15.78
C ILE A 110 -9.34 -11.92 -16.58
N THR A 111 -9.38 -11.10 -17.62
CA THR A 111 -8.17 -10.69 -18.33
C THR A 111 -7.63 -9.40 -17.72
N LEU A 112 -6.45 -9.46 -17.12
CA LEU A 112 -5.73 -8.27 -16.67
C LEU A 112 -5.10 -7.53 -17.85
N PRO A 113 -4.83 -6.21 -17.71
CA PRO A 113 -4.00 -5.49 -18.67
C PRO A 113 -2.66 -6.21 -18.90
N SER A 114 -2.15 -6.11 -20.13
CA SER A 114 -0.95 -6.84 -20.55
C SER A 114 0.23 -6.55 -19.63
N GLY A 115 0.88 -7.61 -19.14
CA GLY A 115 2.06 -7.54 -18.29
C GLY A 115 1.77 -7.37 -16.81
N VAL A 116 0.53 -7.05 -16.40
CA VAL A 116 0.21 -6.85 -14.97
C VAL A 116 0.46 -8.12 -14.16
N TYR A 117 -0.01 -9.27 -14.66
CA TYR A 117 0.19 -10.54 -13.98
C TYR A 117 1.67 -10.92 -13.89
N GLU A 118 2.40 -10.83 -15.00
CA GLU A 118 3.80 -11.17 -15.06
C GLU A 118 4.64 -10.24 -14.16
N ASN A 119 4.29 -8.96 -14.09
CA ASN A 119 4.95 -7.99 -13.22
C ASN A 119 4.68 -8.29 -11.75
N ALA A 120 3.42 -8.54 -11.36
CA ALA A 120 3.07 -8.91 -9.98
C ALA A 120 3.84 -10.17 -9.54
N LYS A 121 3.87 -11.19 -10.40
CA LYS A 121 4.61 -12.43 -10.13
C LYS A 121 6.10 -12.19 -9.98
N ALA A 122 6.71 -11.44 -10.90
CA ALA A 122 8.14 -11.14 -10.84
C ALA A 122 8.48 -10.38 -9.54
N ARG A 123 7.67 -9.39 -9.17
CA ARG A 123 7.87 -8.62 -7.95
C ARG A 123 7.68 -9.47 -6.69
N TYR A 124 6.71 -10.38 -6.67
CA TYR A 124 6.55 -11.35 -5.59
C TYR A 124 7.79 -12.23 -5.41
N ASP A 125 8.33 -12.77 -6.51
CA ASP A 125 9.52 -13.61 -6.48
C ASP A 125 10.74 -12.82 -5.97
N GLU A 126 10.90 -11.55 -6.38
CA GLU A 126 11.95 -10.65 -5.88
C GLU A 126 11.82 -10.41 -4.37
N LEU A 127 10.65 -10.03 -3.90
CA LEU A 127 10.39 -9.77 -2.47
C LEU A 127 10.65 -11.00 -1.60
N PHE A 128 10.32 -12.17 -2.11
CA PHE A 128 10.57 -13.43 -1.42
C PHE A 128 12.07 -13.72 -1.25
N GLU A 129 12.89 -13.44 -2.27
CA GLU A 129 14.34 -13.58 -2.15
C GLU A 129 14.95 -12.49 -1.24
N GLU A 130 14.48 -11.24 -1.33
CA GLU A 130 14.87 -10.16 -0.41
C GLU A 130 14.63 -10.55 1.06
N PHE A 131 13.46 -11.14 1.36
CA PHE A 131 13.12 -11.61 2.69
C PHE A 131 14.09 -12.70 3.19
N LYS A 132 14.39 -13.71 2.37
CA LYS A 132 15.36 -14.77 2.73
C LYS A 132 16.76 -14.22 3.00
N GLU A 133 17.22 -13.27 2.18
CA GLU A 133 18.52 -12.63 2.38
C GLU A 133 18.58 -11.86 3.71
N GLN A 134 17.52 -11.13 4.06
CA GLN A 134 17.42 -10.43 5.33
C GLN A 134 17.46 -11.39 6.53
N GLU A 135 16.74 -12.52 6.47
CA GLU A 135 16.76 -13.54 7.53
C GLU A 135 18.15 -14.19 7.69
N ALA A 136 18.82 -14.48 6.57
CA ALA A 136 20.17 -15.02 6.58
C ALA A 136 21.18 -14.03 7.20
N ASN A 137 21.10 -12.75 6.82
CA ASN A 137 21.96 -11.70 7.35
C ASN A 137 21.75 -11.50 8.86
N LYS A 138 20.50 -11.45 9.31
CA LYS A 138 20.16 -11.35 10.74
C LYS A 138 20.69 -12.55 11.55
N THR A 139 20.66 -13.75 10.95
CA THR A 139 21.22 -14.95 11.58
C THR A 139 22.74 -14.85 11.75
N MET A 140 23.43 -14.34 10.73
CA MET A 140 24.88 -14.13 10.77
C MET A 140 25.29 -13.06 11.78
N GLU A 141 24.61 -11.92 11.82
CA GLU A 141 24.85 -10.83 12.79
C GLU A 141 24.73 -11.34 14.24
N ASN A 142 23.65 -12.10 14.53
CA ASN A 142 23.45 -12.69 15.85
C ASN A 142 24.58 -13.67 16.25
N LEU A 143 25.12 -14.45 15.30
CA LEU A 143 26.24 -15.36 15.54
C LEU A 143 27.55 -14.60 15.81
N GLU A 144 27.79 -13.51 15.11
CA GLU A 144 28.97 -12.66 15.31
C GLU A 144 28.93 -11.97 16.68
N GLU A 145 27.78 -11.42 17.07
CA GLU A 145 27.59 -10.85 18.41
C GLU A 145 27.84 -11.87 19.53
N GLN A 146 27.36 -13.10 19.36
CA GLN A 146 27.57 -14.16 20.35
C GLN A 146 29.05 -14.56 20.47
N LYS A 147 29.78 -14.56 19.35
CA LYS A 147 31.23 -14.81 19.35
C LYS A 147 32.01 -13.67 20.00
N ALA A 148 31.59 -12.42 19.80
CA ALA A 148 32.23 -11.24 20.39
C ALA A 148 32.02 -11.12 21.92
N LYS A 149 31.00 -11.78 22.47
CA LYS A 149 30.68 -11.81 23.91
C LYS A 149 31.41 -12.94 24.69
N LYS A 150 32.20 -13.78 24.02
CA LYS A 150 33.03 -14.85 24.62
C LYS A 150 34.50 -14.46 24.61
#